data_AF-A0A9D6YCE0-F1
#
_entry.id   AF-A0A9D6YCE0-F1
#
_cell.length_a   1.000
_cell.length_b   1.000
_cell.length_c   1.000
_cell.angle_alpha   90.00
_cell.angle_beta   90.00
_cell.angle_gamma   90.00
#
_symmetry.space_group_name_H-M   'P 1'
#
loop_
_entity.id
_entity.type
_entity.pdbx_description
1 polymer ?
#
loop_
_entity_poly.entity_id
_entity_poly.type
_entity_poly.pdbx_seq_one_letter_code
_entity_poly.pdbx_strand_id
1 'polypeptide(L)' 'MKAKVLKTERDYRVALAYVEHLMEQPSPGDAELELWSLLVENYEQFLFPIAAPDPIEAIRFRLEQAGMQATDLLP' A
#
# COMPACT_ATOMS: atom_id res chain seq x y z
N MET A 1 -2.04 -16.49 15.22
CA MET A 1 -0.61 -16.68 14.83
C MET A 1 0.28 -15.91 15.81
N LYS A 2 1.55 -16.26 16.05
CA LYS A 2 2.42 -15.44 16.92
C LYS A 2 3.15 -14.37 16.12
N ALA A 3 2.96 -13.10 16.49
CA ALA A 3 3.62 -11.97 15.86
C ALA A 3 5.14 -12.03 15.99
N LYS A 4 5.84 -11.70 14.90
CA LYS A 4 7.30 -11.60 14.80
C LYS A 4 7.67 -10.62 13.69
N VAL A 5 8.88 -10.05 13.76
CA VAL A 5 9.43 -9.24 12.67
C VAL A 5 9.54 -10.08 11.39
N LEU A 6 9.05 -9.54 10.29
CA LEU A 6 9.10 -10.17 8.98
C LEU A 6 10.48 -9.91 8.37
N LYS A 7 11.19 -10.97 7.97
CA LYS A 7 12.56 -10.86 7.42
C LYS A 7 12.71 -11.48 6.04
N THR A 8 11.72 -12.27 5.64
CA THR A 8 11.75 -13.02 4.39
C THR A 8 10.44 -12.83 3.65
N GLU A 9 10.48 -12.99 2.33
CA GLU A 9 9.30 -12.95 1.48
C GLU A 9 8.26 -14.01 1.87
N ARG A 10 8.72 -15.15 2.44
CA ARG A 10 7.85 -16.16 3.01
C ARG A 10 7.10 -15.64 4.24
N ASP A 11 7.80 -14.97 5.15
CA ASP A 11 7.16 -14.38 6.35
C ASP A 11 6.12 -13.32 5.93
N TYR A 12 6.47 -12.50 4.95
CA TYR A 12 5.58 -11.49 4.36
C TYR A 12 4.31 -12.10 3.77
N ARG A 13 4.43 -13.11 2.89
CA ARG A 13 3.25 -13.78 2.30
C ARG A 13 2.33 -14.41 3.34
N VAL A 14 2.91 -15.02 4.38
CA VAL A 14 2.12 -15.62 5.46
C VAL A 14 1.42 -14.54 6.29
N ALA A 15 2.11 -13.42 6.58
CA ALA A 15 1.53 -12.30 7.30
C ALA A 15 0.39 -11.64 6.49
N LEU A 16 0.56 -11.47 5.18
CA LEU A 16 -0.45 -10.90 4.30
C LEU A 16 -1.73 -11.76 4.27
N ALA A 17 -1.59 -13.07 4.07
CA ALA A 17 -2.73 -13.99 4.12
C ALA A 17 -3.42 -14.00 5.49
N TYR A 18 -2.67 -13.75 6.57
CA TYR A 18 -3.24 -13.65 7.90
C TYR A 18 -4.02 -12.35 8.11
N VAL A 19 -3.52 -11.22 7.60
CA VAL A 19 -4.25 -9.94 7.58
C VAL A 19 -5.55 -10.07 6.79
N GLU A 20 -5.51 -10.65 5.59
CA GLU A 20 -6.70 -10.93 4.78
C GLU A 20 -7.73 -11.74 5.55
N HIS A 21 -7.29 -12.84 6.18
CA HIS A 21 -8.16 -13.67 7.01
C HIS A 21 -8.78 -12.91 8.18
N LEU A 22 -8.04 -12.02 8.85
CA LEU A 22 -8.57 -11.19 9.94
C LEU A 22 -9.62 -10.20 9.43
N MET A 23 -9.43 -9.61 8.25
CA MET A 23 -10.38 -8.68 7.64
C MET A 23 -11.70 -9.34 7.23
N GLU A 24 -11.67 -10.63 6.89
CA GLU A 24 -12.88 -11.41 6.58
C GLU A 24 -13.71 -11.74 7.84
N GLN A 25 -13.15 -11.59 9.04
CA GLN A 25 -13.89 -11.85 10.27
C GLN A 25 -14.92 -10.74 10.53
N PRO A 26 -16.13 -11.09 10.98
CA PRO A 26 -17.19 -10.10 11.24
C PRO A 26 -16.86 -9.14 12.40
N SER A 27 -15.89 -9.50 13.24
CA SER A 27 -15.31 -8.66 14.27
C SER A 27 -13.83 -9.05 14.37
N PRO A 28 -12.95 -8.49 13.53
CA PRO A 28 -11.52 -8.66 13.71
C PRO A 28 -11.15 -8.20 15.12
N GLY A 29 -10.20 -8.85 15.78
CA GLY A 29 -9.58 -8.23 16.94
C GLY A 29 -8.82 -7.00 16.45
N ASP A 30 -9.36 -5.80 16.65
CA ASP A 30 -8.80 -4.54 16.12
C ASP A 30 -7.29 -4.41 16.40
N ALA A 31 -6.88 -4.74 17.63
CA ALA A 31 -5.47 -4.71 18.04
C ALA A 31 -4.59 -5.76 17.34
N GLU A 32 -5.14 -6.92 16.98
CA GLU A 32 -4.39 -7.95 16.26
C GLU A 32 -4.25 -7.56 14.78
N LEU A 33 -5.34 -7.10 14.15
CA LEU A 33 -5.31 -6.62 12.77
C LEU A 33 -4.34 -5.43 12.63
N GLU A 34 -4.39 -4.47 13.55
CA GLU A 34 -3.48 -3.32 13.59
C GLU A 34 -2.02 -3.78 13.69
N LEU A 35 -1.71 -4.69 14.63
CA LEU A 35 -0.35 -5.19 14.82
C LEU A 35 0.20 -5.87 13.55
N TRP A 36 -0.58 -6.74 12.91
CA TRP A 36 -0.14 -7.43 11.70
C TRP A 36 -0.02 -6.48 10.51
N SER A 37 -0.89 -5.48 10.41
CA SER A 37 -0.81 -4.45 9.37
C SER A 37 0.48 -3.63 9.50
N LEU A 38 0.85 -3.22 10.72
CA LEU A 38 2.10 -2.51 10.98
C LEU A 38 3.35 -3.33 10.64
N LEU A 39 3.32 -4.65 10.87
CA LEU A 39 4.42 -5.55 10.52
C LEU A 39 4.58 -5.69 9.01
N VAL A 40 3.46 -5.78 8.28
CA VAL A 40 3.44 -5.82 6.81
C VAL A 40 3.98 -4.51 6.25
N GLU A 41 3.45 -3.36 6.70
CA GLU A 41 3.90 -2.02 6.28
C GLU A 41 5.40 -1.83 6.52
N ASN A 42 5.90 -2.21 7.70
CA ASN A 42 7.33 -2.09 8.02
C ASN A 42 8.23 -2.90 7.08
N TYR A 43 7.78 -4.10 6.67
CA TYR A 43 8.52 -4.91 5.71
C TYR A 43 8.50 -4.28 4.30
N GLU A 44 7.35 -3.73 3.89
CA GLU A 44 7.17 -3.10 2.58
C GLU A 44 7.96 -1.81 2.45
N GLN A 45 8.07 -1.00 3.50
CA GLN A 45 8.76 0.30 3.46
C GLN A 45 10.19 0.23 2.92
N PHE A 46 10.91 -0.87 3.19
CA PHE A 46 12.30 -1.06 2.72
C PHE A 46 12.39 -1.74 1.36
N LEU A 47 11.39 -2.52 0.97
CA LEU A 47 11.43 -3.40 -0.21
C LEU A 47 10.63 -2.86 -1.39
N PHE A 48 9.57 -2.10 -1.11
CA PHE A 48 8.67 -1.47 -2.07
C PHE A 48 8.60 0.03 -1.77
N PRO A 49 9.70 0.79 -1.99
CA PRO A 49 9.67 2.23 -1.80
C PRO A 49 8.60 2.83 -2.71
N ILE A 50 7.70 3.64 -2.15
CA ILE A 50 6.74 4.42 -2.91
C ILE A 50 7.54 5.49 -3.66
N ALA A 51 7.87 5.21 -4.92
CA ALA A 51 8.48 6.20 -5.78
C ALA A 51 7.48 7.35 -5.97
N ALA A 52 7.97 8.59 -5.91
CA ALA A 52 7.15 9.72 -6.33
C ALA A 52 6.69 9.46 -7.76
N PRO A 53 5.41 9.74 -8.10
CA PRO A 53 4.96 9.64 -9.48
C PRO A 53 5.86 10.54 -10.33
N ASP A 54 6.20 10.08 -11.53
CA ASP A 54 6.94 10.91 -12.48
C ASP A 54 6.18 12.25 -12.64
N PRO A 55 6.84 13.41 -12.48
CA PRO A 55 6.15 14.69 -12.52
C PRO A 55 5.34 14.92 -13.79
N ILE A 56 5.78 14.35 -14.92
CA ILE A 56 5.07 14.43 -16.19
C ILE A 56 3.82 13.54 -16.15
N GLU A 57 3.91 12.33 -15.61
CA GLU A 57 2.73 11.48 -15.38
C GLU A 57 1.74 12.11 -14.39
N ALA A 58 2.23 12.77 -13.35
CA ALA A 58 1.37 13.47 -12.39
C ALA A 58 0.60 14.63 -13.05
N ILE A 59 1.23 15.37 -13.97
CA ILE A 59 0.58 16.41 -14.76
C ILE A 59 -0.45 15.80 -15.73
N ARG A 60 -0.08 14.73 -16.44
CA ARG A 60 -1.01 14.02 -17.35
C ARG A 60 -2.25 13.51 -16.61
N PHE A 61 -2.05 12.87 -15.46
CA PHE A 61 -3.15 12.42 -14.61
C PHE A 61 -4.09 13.57 -14.22
N ARG A 62 -3.54 14.74 -13.84
CA ARG A 62 -4.35 15.92 -13.51
C ARG A 62 -5.11 16.47 -14.71
N LEU A 63 -4.48 16.52 -15.89
CA LEU A 63 -5.14 16.93 -17.14
C LEU A 63 -6.31 16.00 -17.49
N GLU A 64 -6.11 14.68 -17.39
CA GLU A 64 -7.15 13.68 -17.64
C GLU A 64 -8.33 13.83 -16.67
N GLN A 65 -8.05 13.95 -15.36
CA GLN A 65 -9.09 14.16 -14.34
C GLN A 65 -9.87 15.48 -14.54
N ALA A 66 -9.23 16.50 -15.12
CA ALA A 66 -9.84 17.79 -15.41
C ALA A 66 -10.50 17.86 -16.80
N GLY A 67 -10.39 16.81 -17.63
CA GLY A 67 -10.84 16.83 -19.03
C GLY A 67 -10.10 17.84 -19.91
N MET A 68 -8.89 18.23 -19.51
CA MET A 68 -8.06 19.24 -20.18
C MET A 68 -7.04 18.58 -21.10
N GLN A 69 -6.72 19.24 -22.21
CA GLN A 69 -5.63 18.83 -23.09
C GLN A 69 -4.37 19.62 -22.81
N ALA A 70 -3.21 19.06 -23.16
CA ALA A 70 -1.92 19.73 -22.97
C ALA A 70 -1.83 21.10 -23.65
N THR A 71 -2.59 21.30 -24.72
CA THR A 71 -2.72 22.60 -25.43
C THR A 71 -3.37 23.69 -24.57
N ASP A 72 -4.19 23.32 -23.59
CA ASP A 72 -4.88 24.26 -22.71
C ASP A 72 -3.97 24.85 -21.62
N LEU A 73 -2.72 24.35 -21.53
CA LEU A 73 -1.69 24.85 -20.62
C LEU A 73 -0.81 25.95 -21.24
N LEU A 74 -0.99 26.28 -22.52
CA LEU A 74 -0.26 27.34 -23.20
C LEU A 74 -1.01 28.68 -23.04
N PRO A 75 -0.30 29.80 -22.78
CA PRO A 75 -0.91 31.13 -22.67
C PRO A 75 -1.45 31.66 -24.00
#